data_AF-A0A1Q9HB05-F1
#
_entry.id   AF-A0A1Q9HB05-F1
#
_cell.length_a   1.000
_cell.length_b   1.000
_cell.length_c   1.000
_cell.angle_alpha   90.00
_cell.angle_beta   90.00
_cell.angle_gamma   90.00
#
_symmetry.space_group_name_H-M   'P 1'
#
loop_
_entity.id
_entity.type
_entity.pdbx_description
1 polymer ?
#
loop_
_entity_poly.entity_id
_entity_poly.type
_entity_poly.pdbx_seq_one_letter_code
_entity_poly.pdbx_strand_id
1 'polypeptide(L)'
;MRAEKNQLVQTLKSWGATQAQIDAILPNRGNACDKRPDHLKQRQHIIESIDECLQLLFPDERKRQYFMSHPSRTVFFTQRKPLDVLASGSISDLEQSYHSIRSMLCI
;
A
#
# COMPACT_ATOMS: atom_id res chain seq x y z
N MET A 1 17.15 -8.40 3.74
CA MET A 1 15.82 -8.79 4.27
C MET A 1 15.33 -7.98 5.48
N ARG A 2 16.09 -7.76 6.57
CA ARG A 2 15.60 -6.94 7.72
C ARG A 2 15.55 -5.43 7.46
N ALA A 3 16.52 -4.89 6.70
CA ALA A 3 16.57 -3.47 6.37
C ALA A 3 15.43 -3.04 5.41
N GLU A 4 15.17 -3.82 4.36
CA GLU A 4 14.10 -3.57 3.39
C GLU A 4 12.71 -3.56 4.05
N LYS A 5 12.45 -4.50 4.97
CA LYS A 5 11.20 -4.49 5.72
C LYS A 5 11.05 -3.23 6.59
N ASN A 6 12.12 -2.76 7.21
CA ASN A 6 12.08 -1.53 8.01
C ASN A 6 11.76 -0.31 7.13
N GLN A 7 12.32 -0.22 5.93
CA GLN A 7 12.02 0.87 5.00
C GLN A 7 10.56 0.87 4.58
N LEU A 8 10.00 -0.29 4.21
CA LEU A 8 8.58 -0.40 3.87
C LEU A 8 7.65 -0.03 5.03
N VAL A 9 8.00 -0.41 6.25
CA VAL A 9 7.26 0.02 7.44
C VAL A 9 7.30 1.54 7.59
N GLN A 10 8.43 2.19 7.30
CA GLN A 10 8.49 3.66 7.31
C GLN A 10 7.62 4.28 6.20
N THR A 11 7.64 3.72 4.98
CA THR A 11 6.77 4.15 3.88
C THR A 11 5.29 4.03 4.23
N LEU A 12 4.86 2.90 4.80
CA LEU A 12 3.48 2.72 5.23
C LEU A 12 3.11 3.71 6.35
N LYS A 13 4.04 3.99 7.27
CA LYS A 13 3.83 5.01 8.32
C LYS A 13 3.72 6.42 7.76
N SER A 14 4.51 6.80 6.76
CA SER A 14 4.41 8.12 6.13
C SER A 14 3.09 8.29 5.38
N TRP A 15 2.49 7.20 4.89
CA TRP A 15 1.13 7.21 4.36
C TRP A 15 0.04 7.36 5.44
N GLY A 16 0.39 7.20 6.72
CA GLY A 16 -0.52 7.27 7.85
C GLY A 16 -1.07 5.92 8.31
N ALA A 17 -0.45 4.79 7.92
CA ALA A 17 -0.90 3.47 8.34
C ALA A 17 -0.67 3.24 9.85
N THR A 18 -1.65 2.64 10.50
CA THR A 18 -1.53 2.13 11.88
C THR A 18 -0.72 0.84 11.92
N GLN A 19 -0.18 0.47 13.08
CA GLN A 19 0.58 -0.79 13.23
C GLN A 19 -0.25 -2.01 12.82
N ALA A 20 -1.54 -2.05 13.15
CA ALA A 20 -2.44 -3.14 12.76
C ALA A 20 -2.59 -3.25 11.23
N GLN A 21 -2.70 -2.12 10.52
CA GLN A 21 -2.76 -2.10 9.06
C GLN A 21 -1.42 -2.55 8.45
N ILE A 22 -0.30 -2.10 9.02
CA ILE A 22 1.04 -2.52 8.58
C ILE A 22 1.21 -4.04 8.71
N ASP A 23 0.77 -4.63 9.82
CA ASP A 23 0.84 -6.08 10.05
C ASP A 23 -0.08 -6.87 9.12
N ALA A 24 -1.22 -6.30 8.70
CA ALA A 24 -2.11 -6.88 7.71
C ALA A 24 -1.56 -6.80 6.27
N ILE A 25 -0.91 -5.68 5.91
CA ILE A 25 -0.32 -5.46 4.58
C ILE A 25 0.96 -6.29 4.42
N LEU A 26 1.82 -6.32 5.45
CA LEU A 26 3.13 -6.99 5.49
C LEU A 26 3.16 -8.08 6.58
N PRO A 27 2.33 -9.14 6.44
CA PRO A 27 2.25 -10.18 7.45
C PRO A 27 3.62 -10.84 7.67
N ASN A 28 3.99 -11.05 8.92
CA ASN A 28 5.20 -11.81 9.23
C ASN A 28 5.06 -13.24 8.71
N ARG A 29 6.17 -13.84 8.27
CA ARG A 29 6.27 -15.18 7.67
C ARG A 29 5.62 -16.30 8.50
N GLY A 30 5.35 -16.07 9.79
CA GLY A 30 4.68 -16.99 10.71
C GLY A 30 3.16 -16.80 10.89
N ASN A 31 2.60 -15.66 10.48
CA ASN A 31 1.19 -15.29 10.76
C ASN A 31 0.32 -15.18 9.50
N ALA A 32 0.90 -15.27 8.31
CA ALA A 32 0.13 -15.29 7.07
C ALA A 32 -0.55 -16.67 6.90
N CYS A 33 -1.88 -16.68 6.76
CA CYS A 33 -2.62 -17.85 6.30
C CYS A 33 -2.13 -18.32 4.92
N ASP A 34 -1.51 -17.42 4.14
CA ASP A 34 -0.79 -17.71 2.90
C ASP A 34 0.70 -18.01 3.16
N LYS A 35 1.05 -19.29 3.21
CA LYS A 35 2.43 -19.79 3.44
C LYS A 35 3.35 -19.70 2.20
N ARG A 36 3.04 -18.85 1.22
CA ARG A 36 3.86 -18.73 0.01
C ARG A 36 4.92 -17.64 0.17
N PRO A 37 6.22 -17.99 0.20
CA PRO A 37 7.29 -17.00 0.36
C PRO A 37 7.33 -15.97 -0.78
N ASP A 38 6.78 -16.30 -1.95
CA ASP A 38 6.73 -15.42 -3.12
C ASP A 38 5.74 -14.25 -2.94
N HIS A 39 4.68 -14.44 -2.16
CA HIS A 39 3.68 -13.38 -1.92
C HIS A 39 4.27 -12.21 -1.12
N LEU A 40 5.26 -12.46 -0.25
CA LEU A 40 5.89 -11.37 0.50
C LEU A 40 6.71 -10.48 -0.42
N LYS A 41 7.55 -11.04 -1.30
CA LYS A 41 8.33 -10.25 -2.26
C LYS A 41 7.43 -9.47 -3.21
N GLN A 42 6.36 -10.10 -3.69
CA GLN A 42 5.37 -9.44 -4.55
C GLN A 42 4.69 -8.27 -3.83
N ARG A 43 4.28 -8.44 -2.57
CA ARG A 43 3.72 -7.34 -1.76
C ARG A 43 4.69 -6.18 -1.61
N GLN A 44 5.96 -6.47 -1.32
CA GLN A 44 7.01 -5.47 -1.19
C GLN A 44 7.12 -4.65 -2.47
N HIS A 45 7.25 -5.33 -3.61
CA HIS A 45 7.36 -4.70 -4.92
C HIS A 45 6.13 -3.84 -5.27
N ILE A 46 4.91 -4.31 -4.96
CA ILE A 46 3.69 -3.54 -5.17
C ILE A 46 3.66 -2.27 -4.32
N ILE A 47 4.05 -2.36 -3.04
CA ILE A 47 4.09 -1.20 -2.13
C ILE A 47 5.10 -0.16 -2.61
N GLU A 48 6.28 -0.59 -3.04
CA GLU A 48 7.30 0.30 -3.63
C GLU A 48 6.76 0.99 -4.88
N SER A 49 6.12 0.23 -5.78
CA SER A 49 5.53 0.75 -7.01
C SER A 49 4.39 1.76 -6.73
N ILE A 50 3.59 1.52 -5.69
CA ILE A 50 2.58 2.48 -5.23
C ILE A 50 3.24 3.75 -4.71
N ASP A 51 4.32 3.63 -3.92
CA ASP A 51 5.03 4.81 -3.39
C ASP A 51 5.60 5.66 -4.51
N GLU A 52 6.25 5.05 -5.50
CA GLU A 52 6.75 5.74 -6.69
C GLU A 52 5.63 6.48 -7.42
N CYS A 53 4.48 5.83 -7.63
CA CYS A 53 3.34 6.47 -8.26
C CYS A 53 2.81 7.66 -7.43
N LEU A 54 2.74 7.52 -6.10
CA LEU A 54 2.29 8.58 -5.22
C LEU A 54 3.27 9.75 -5.18
N GLN A 55 4.57 9.50 -5.25
CA GLN A 55 5.58 10.56 -5.33
C GLN A 55 5.46 11.37 -6.63
N LEU A 56 5.13 10.71 -7.75
CA LEU A 56 4.87 11.36 -9.03
C LEU A 56 3.56 12.17 -9.02
N LEU A 57 2.48 11.62 -8.44
CA LEU A 57 1.17 12.29 -8.36
C LEU A 57 1.18 13.46 -7.37
N PHE A 58 1.86 13.28 -6.24
CA PHE A 58 1.83 14.18 -5.10
C PHE A 58 3.25 14.41 -4.58
N PRO A 59 3.93 15.49 -5.02
CA PRO A 59 5.29 15.80 -4.56
C PRO A 59 5.36 16.06 -3.04
N ASP A 60 4.27 16.58 -2.46
CA ASP A 60 4.15 16.87 -1.04
C ASP A 60 3.72 15.61 -0.25
N GLU A 61 4.49 15.26 0.77
CA GLU A 61 4.22 14.13 1.67
C GLU A 61 2.87 14.23 2.35
N ARG A 62 2.44 15.43 2.76
CA ARG A 62 1.13 15.64 3.39
C ARG A 62 -0.01 15.31 2.45
N LYS A 63 0.16 15.58 1.15
CA LYS A 63 -0.83 15.22 0.12
C LYS A 63 -0.88 13.71 -0.12
N ARG A 64 0.28 13.03 -0.13
CA ARG A 64 0.34 11.56 -0.18
C ARG A 64 -0.36 10.94 1.02
N GLN A 65 -0.02 11.39 2.22
CA GLN A 65 -0.66 10.94 3.46
C GLN A 65 -2.17 11.20 3.44
N TYR A 66 -2.60 12.40 3.03
CA TYR A 66 -4.01 12.75 2.93
C TYR A 66 -4.76 11.79 1.99
N PHE A 67 -4.26 11.59 0.78
CA PHE A 67 -4.86 10.68 -0.19
C PHE A 67 -5.01 9.26 0.35
N MET A 68 -3.96 8.74 1.01
CA MET A 68 -3.93 7.38 1.54
C MET A 68 -4.83 7.17 2.76
N SER A 69 -5.01 8.21 3.59
CA SER A 69 -5.76 8.17 4.84
C SER A 69 -7.21 8.66 4.75
N HIS A 70 -7.65 9.14 3.57
CA HIS A 70 -9.00 9.67 3.36
C HIS A 70 -9.76 8.89 2.27
N PRO A 71 -11.11 8.90 2.33
CA PRO A 71 -11.95 8.38 1.26
C PRO A 71 -11.54 8.89 -0.12
N SER A 72 -11.18 7.96 -1.01
CA SER A 72 -10.87 8.29 -2.41
C SER A 72 -12.11 8.08 -3.28
N ARG A 73 -12.39 9.06 -4.16
CA ARG A 73 -13.51 9.00 -5.11
C ARG A 73 -13.19 8.23 -6.38
N THR A 74 -11.97 7.71 -6.50
CA THR A 74 -11.62 6.90 -7.66
C THR A 74 -12.40 5.60 -7.66
N VAL A 75 -12.70 5.09 -8.86
CA VAL A 75 -13.67 4.01 -9.11
C VAL A 75 -13.40 2.78 -8.26
N PHE A 76 -12.12 2.47 -8.02
CA PHE A 76 -11.76 1.29 -7.23
C PHE A 76 -11.94 1.47 -5.72
N PHE A 77 -11.54 2.63 -5.18
CA PHE A 77 -11.63 2.84 -3.73
C PHE A 77 -13.07 3.10 -3.27
N THR A 78 -13.97 3.58 -4.15
CA THR A 78 -15.43 3.69 -3.88
C THR A 78 -15.75 4.34 -2.52
N GLN A 79 -15.14 5.50 -2.21
CA GLN A 79 -15.25 6.20 -0.91
C GLN A 79 -14.59 5.48 0.29
N ARG A 80 -13.86 4.38 0.08
CA ARG A 80 -12.98 3.80 1.10
C ARG A 80 -11.63 4.50 1.09
N LYS A 81 -10.92 4.42 2.21
CA LYS A 81 -9.54 4.88 2.31
C LYS A 81 -8.64 3.89 1.58
N PRO A 82 -7.70 4.34 0.72
CA PRO A 82 -6.74 3.44 0.10
C PRO A 82 -6.02 2.53 1.09
N LEU A 83 -5.62 3.06 2.26
CA LEU A 83 -5.01 2.26 3.33
C LEU A 83 -5.90 1.15 3.88
N ASP A 84 -7.21 1.37 3.98
CA ASP A 84 -8.13 0.35 4.48
C ASP A 84 -8.29 -0.79 3.46
N VAL A 85 -8.26 -0.46 2.16
CA VAL A 85 -8.29 -1.46 1.09
C VAL A 85 -7.00 -2.26 1.05
N LEU A 86 -5.84 -1.61 1.17
CA LEU A 86 -4.54 -2.28 1.26
C LEU A 86 -4.47 -3.21 2.50
N ALA A 87 -5.04 -2.75 3.61
CA ALA A 87 -5.10 -3.48 4.88
C ALA A 87 -6.13 -4.61 4.91
N SER A 88 -6.90 -4.85 3.83
CA SER A 88 -7.69 -6.09 3.69
C SER A 88 -6.80 -7.33 3.73
N GLY A 89 -5.50 -7.16 3.42
CA GLY A 89 -4.53 -8.23 3.41
C GLY A 89 -4.64 -9.10 2.16
N SER A 90 -5.51 -8.81 1.19
CA SER A 90 -5.57 -9.53 -0.09
C SER A 90 -4.49 -9.01 -1.06
N ILE A 91 -3.78 -9.93 -1.72
CA ILE A 91 -2.78 -9.54 -2.72
C ILE A 91 -3.44 -8.93 -3.97
N SER A 92 -4.62 -9.42 -4.35
CA SER A 92 -5.39 -8.88 -5.47
C SER A 92 -5.85 -7.44 -5.20
N ASP A 93 -6.20 -7.11 -3.95
CA ASP A 93 -6.56 -5.74 -3.58
C ASP A 93 -5.35 -4.80 -3.65
N LEU A 94 -4.16 -5.28 -3.30
CA LEU A 94 -2.89 -4.55 -3.46
C LEU A 94 -2.59 -4.27 -4.94
N GLU A 95 -2.68 -5.28 -5.81
CA GLU A 95 -2.45 -5.13 -7.25
C GLU A 95 -3.46 -4.18 -7.89
N GLN A 96 -4.73 -4.32 -7.54
CA GLN A 96 -5.78 -3.46 -8.07
C GLN A 96 -5.66 -2.01 -7.54
N SER A 97 -5.20 -1.83 -6.29
CA SER A 97 -4.84 -0.51 -5.74
C SER A 97 -3.73 0.12 -6.56
N TYR A 98 -2.65 -0.62 -6.84
CA TYR A 98 -1.56 -0.17 -7.70
C TYR A 98 -2.05 0.24 -9.08
N HIS A 99 -2.81 -0.61 -9.78
CA HIS A 99 -3.34 -0.28 -11.10
C HIS A 99 -4.22 0.97 -11.09
N SER A 100 -5.05 1.12 -10.06
CA SER A 100 -5.91 2.30 -9.92
C SER A 100 -5.11 3.58 -9.69
N ILE A 101 -4.11 3.55 -8.82
CA ILE A 101 -3.23 4.71 -8.56
C ILE A 101 -2.42 5.04 -9.80
N ARG A 102 -1.82 4.04 -10.44
CA ARG A 102 -1.07 4.21 -11.69
C ARG A 102 -1.93 4.80 -12.81
N SER A 103 -3.20 4.42 -12.91
CA SER A 103 -4.11 4.99 -13.93
C SER A 103 -4.30 6.50 -13.78
N MET A 104 -4.13 7.05 -12.58
CA MET A 104 -4.21 8.49 -12.32
C MET A 104 -3.00 9.26 -12.87
N LEU A 105 -1.90 8.57 -13.21
CA LEU A 105 -0.73 9.19 -13.87
C LEU A 105 -0.90 9.33 -15.38
N CYS A 106 -1.77 8.53 -16.00
CA CYS A 106 -1.90 8.45 -17.46
C CYS A 106 -2.94 9.45 -18.02
N ILE A 107 -2.96 10.69 -17.50
CA ILE A 107 -3.87 11.76 -17.95
C ILE A 107 -3.15 12.70 -18.91
#